data_AF-A0A3B9RTL6-F1
#
_entry.id   AF-A0A3B9RTL6-F1
#
_cell.length_a   1.000
_cell.length_b   1.000
_cell.length_c   1.000
_cell.angle_alpha   90.00
_cell.angle_beta   90.00
_cell.angle_gamma   90.00
#
_symmetry.space_group_name_H-M   'P 1'
#
loop_
_entity.id
_entity.type
_entity.pdbx_description
1 polymer ?
#
loop_
_entity_poly.entity_id
_entity_poly.type
_entity_poly.pdbx_seq_one_letter_code
_entity_poly.pdbx_strand_id
1 'polypeptide(L)'
;MVTILWHVKLLPQLNFYKSRLLSESWLVYLADKMTNDVLSKIDDKKRNFLIQALSVLGGIGTLFTLKPFITSWLPNPEVAARNESITVDLSNLKPGQKMTVTWHGKPIWIIRRTPSQLAQLHQL
;
A
#
# COMPACT_ATOMS: atom_id res chain seq x y z
N MET A 1 -8.85 11.94 -41.06
CA MET A 1 -8.66 13.20 -41.82
C MET A 1 -9.41 14.30 -41.04
N VAL A 2 -8.98 14.72 -39.84
CA VAL A 2 -7.71 15.36 -39.44
C VAL A 2 -7.32 16.45 -40.44
N THR A 3 -8.00 17.61 -40.37
CA THR A 3 -7.44 18.88 -40.89
C THR A 3 -8.20 20.15 -40.47
N ILE A 4 -9.46 20.11 -40.01
CA ILE A 4 -10.24 21.36 -39.83
C ILE A 4 -10.07 22.01 -38.43
N LEU A 5 -9.69 21.27 -37.39
CA LEU A 5 -9.63 21.82 -36.02
C LEU A 5 -8.33 22.60 -35.69
N TRP A 6 -7.36 22.66 -36.60
CA TRP A 6 -6.10 23.40 -36.39
C TRP A 6 -6.13 24.85 -36.92
N HIS A 7 -7.19 25.25 -37.62
CA HIS A 7 -7.26 26.59 -38.25
C HIS A 7 -8.08 27.63 -37.49
N VAL A 8 -8.63 27.30 -36.30
CA VAL A 8 -9.25 28.28 -35.38
C VAL A 8 -8.18 29.00 -34.55
N LYS A 9 -7.11 29.46 -35.20
CA LYS A 9 -6.09 30.34 -34.62
C LYS A 9 -5.81 31.56 -35.49
N LEU A 10 -6.57 31.72 -36.59
CA LEU A 10 -6.38 32.73 -37.63
C LEU A 10 -7.47 33.81 -37.69
N LEU A 11 -8.39 33.88 -36.72
CA LEU A 11 -9.41 34.93 -36.65
C LEU A 11 -9.17 35.86 -35.44
N PRO A 12 -8.15 36.73 -35.48
CA PRO A 12 -7.90 37.72 -34.42
C PRO A 12 -9.07 38.70 -34.21
N GLN A 13 -9.95 38.86 -35.21
CA GLN A 13 -11.12 39.74 -35.14
C GLN A 13 -12.26 39.26 -34.21
N LEU A 14 -12.30 37.98 -33.84
CA LEU A 14 -13.30 37.48 -32.87
C LEU A 14 -12.80 37.55 -31.41
N ASN A 15 -11.48 37.55 -31.20
CA ASN A 15 -10.90 37.84 -29.87
C ASN A 15 -11.14 39.29 -29.44
N PHE A 16 -11.28 40.19 -30.41
CA PHE A 16 -11.51 41.62 -30.18
C PHE A 16 -12.90 41.93 -29.59
N TYR A 17 -13.93 41.15 -29.96
CA TYR A 17 -15.27 41.29 -29.35
C TYR A 17 -15.35 40.64 -27.96
N LYS A 18 -14.63 39.53 -27.73
CA LYS A 18 -14.57 38.84 -26.43
C LYS A 18 -13.85 39.67 -25.35
N SER A 19 -12.83 40.45 -25.72
CA SER A 19 -12.11 41.33 -24.79
C SER A 19 -12.82 42.65 -24.52
N ARG A 20 -13.54 43.21 -25.51
CA ARG A 20 -14.26 44.49 -25.37
C ARG A 20 -15.57 44.41 -24.58
N LEU A 21 -16.17 43.23 -24.45
CA LEU A 21 -17.29 42.96 -23.52
C LEU A 21 -16.83 42.77 -22.06
N LEU A 22 -15.56 42.46 -21.84
CA LEU A 22 -14.95 42.31 -20.51
C LEU A 22 -14.16 43.55 -20.07
N SER A 23 -13.96 44.52 -20.96
CA SER A 23 -13.08 45.68 -20.71
C SER A 23 -13.80 46.91 -20.18
N GLU A 24 -15.13 46.94 -20.18
CA GLU A 24 -15.90 48.07 -19.70
C GLU A 24 -16.78 47.63 -18.53
N SER A 25 -16.57 48.27 -17.38
CA SER A 25 -17.62 48.69 -16.45
C SER A 25 -18.11 47.67 -15.41
N TRP A 26 -18.14 48.17 -14.16
CA TRP A 26 -18.87 47.77 -12.94
C TRP A 26 -19.13 46.29 -12.60
N LEU A 27 -19.42 45.39 -13.54
CA LEU A 27 -19.70 43.98 -13.32
C LEU A 27 -18.50 43.22 -12.78
N VAL A 28 -17.30 43.45 -13.30
CA VAL A 28 -16.07 42.83 -12.78
C VAL A 28 -15.74 43.38 -11.39
N TYR A 29 -15.92 44.69 -11.19
CA TYR A 29 -15.76 45.34 -9.88
C TYR A 29 -16.80 44.84 -8.88
N LEU A 30 -18.05 44.65 -9.28
CA LEU A 30 -19.09 44.07 -8.45
C LEU A 30 -18.83 42.59 -8.18
N ALA A 31 -18.34 41.83 -9.15
CA ALA A 31 -18.00 40.43 -8.94
C ALA A 31 -16.84 40.29 -7.95
N ASP A 32 -15.79 41.11 -8.09
CA ASP A 32 -14.67 41.17 -7.14
C ASP A 32 -15.13 41.66 -5.76
N LYS A 33 -15.91 42.74 -5.70
CA LYS A 33 -16.47 43.27 -4.44
C LYS A 33 -17.39 42.28 -3.76
N MET A 34 -18.30 41.63 -4.49
CA MET A 34 -19.16 40.56 -3.95
C MET A 34 -18.32 39.38 -3.46
N THR A 35 -17.26 39.02 -4.18
CA THR A 35 -16.35 37.95 -3.74
C THR A 35 -15.63 38.36 -2.46
N ASN A 36 -15.09 39.58 -2.38
CA ASN A 36 -14.41 40.10 -1.20
C ASN A 36 -15.37 40.31 0.00
N ASP A 37 -16.62 40.71 -0.24
CA ASP A 37 -17.67 40.82 0.76
C ASP A 37 -18.10 39.44 1.30
N VAL A 38 -18.14 38.41 0.44
CA VAL A 38 -18.36 37.03 0.87
C VAL A 38 -17.15 36.51 1.64
N LEU A 39 -15.93 36.72 1.14
CA LEU A 39 -14.69 36.27 1.78
C LEU A 39 -14.49 36.93 3.15
N SER A 40 -14.79 38.23 3.29
CA SER A 40 -14.73 38.93 4.58
C SER A 40 -15.77 38.47 5.61
N LYS A 41 -16.86 37.85 5.15
CA LYS A 41 -17.87 37.22 6.02
C LYS A 41 -17.52 35.79 6.42
N ILE A 42 -16.46 35.20 5.87
CA ILE A 42 -16.01 33.86 6.24
C ILE A 42 -15.22 33.93 7.55
N ASP A 43 -15.61 33.09 8.50
CA ASP A 43 -14.86 32.91 9.74
C ASP A 43 -13.67 31.97 9.50
N ASP A 44 -12.52 32.57 9.22
CA ASP A 44 -11.27 31.83 8.95
C ASP A 44 -10.87 30.93 10.11
N LYS A 45 -11.19 31.29 11.36
CA LYS A 45 -10.85 30.47 12.53
C LYS A 45 -11.62 29.15 12.51
N LYS A 46 -12.92 29.19 12.20
CA LYS A 46 -13.75 27.98 12.06
C LYS A 46 -13.31 27.12 10.88
N ARG A 47 -13.02 27.75 9.74
CA ARG A 47 -12.51 27.04 8.56
C ARG A 47 -11.19 26.32 8.86
N ASN A 48 -10.23 27.03 9.45
CA ASN A 48 -8.93 26.46 9.79
C ASN A 48 -9.06 25.36 10.85
N PHE A 49 -9.94 25.52 11.83
CA PHE A 49 -10.22 24.46 12.81
C PHE A 49 -10.74 23.18 12.14
N LEU A 50 -11.72 23.29 11.23
CA LEU A 50 -12.25 22.13 10.51
C LEU A 50 -11.21 21.48 9.61
N ILE A 51 -10.39 22.27 8.90
CA ILE A 51 -9.29 21.76 8.07
C ILE A 51 -8.27 21.02 8.92
N GLN A 52 -7.88 21.57 10.07
CA GLN A 52 -6.93 20.94 10.98
C GLN A 52 -7.50 19.65 11.57
N ALA A 53 -8.72 19.68 12.07
CA ALA A 53 -9.40 18.50 12.62
C ALA A 53 -9.50 17.38 11.59
N LEU A 54 -9.92 17.70 10.35
CA LEU A 54 -10.03 16.73 9.26
C LEU A 54 -8.65 16.18 8.86
N SER A 55 -7.62 17.02 8.82
CA SER A 55 -6.26 16.61 8.46
C SER A 55 -5.69 15.63 9.49
N VAL A 56 -5.88 15.90 10.78
CA VAL A 56 -5.45 14.99 11.86
C VAL A 56 -6.21 13.67 11.78
N LEU A 57 -7.53 13.72 11.67
CA LEU A 57 -8.35 12.51 11.60
C LEU A 57 -8.04 11.67 10.35
N GLY A 58 -7.87 12.31 9.19
CA GLY A 58 -7.48 11.67 7.93
C GLY A 58 -6.08 11.06 7.99
N GLY A 59 -5.13 11.73 8.63
CA GLY A 59 -3.78 11.22 8.87
C GLY A 59 -3.78 9.96 9.73
N ILE A 60 -4.52 9.97 10.85
CA ILE A 60 -4.69 8.80 11.71
C ILE A 60 -5.35 7.66 10.93
N GLY A 61 -6.46 7.92 10.25
CA GLY A 61 -7.15 6.91 9.44
C GLY A 61 -6.24 6.25 8.41
N THR A 62 -5.42 7.05 7.72
CA THR A 62 -4.45 6.53 6.75
C THR A 62 -3.44 5.59 7.40
N LEU A 63 -2.82 5.97 8.52
CA LEU A 63 -1.87 5.10 9.23
C LEU A 63 -2.51 3.80 9.72
N PHE A 64 -3.75 3.86 10.22
CA PHE A 64 -4.50 2.69 10.67
C PHE A 64 -4.82 1.73 9.53
N THR A 65 -5.13 2.24 8.33
CA THR A 65 -5.35 1.39 7.15
C THR A 65 -4.05 0.87 6.54
N LEU A 66 -2.96 1.64 6.61
CA LEU A 66 -1.67 1.25 6.05
C LEU A 66 -1.02 0.10 6.82
N LYS A 67 -1.17 0.08 8.15
CA LYS A 67 -0.63 -0.98 9.02
C LYS A 67 -1.05 -2.40 8.61
N PRO A 68 -2.34 -2.77 8.52
CA PRO A 68 -2.76 -4.10 8.12
C PRO A 68 -2.32 -4.46 6.70
N PHE A 69 -2.27 -3.47 5.79
CA PHE A 69 -1.75 -3.66 4.43
C PHE A 69 -0.28 -4.09 4.43
N ILE A 70 0.57 -3.38 5.16
CA ILE A 70 1.99 -3.73 5.28
C ILE A 70 2.15 -5.10 5.96
N THR A 71 1.41 -5.35 7.04
CA THR A 71 1.49 -6.64 7.73
C THR A 71 0.95 -7.80 6.90
N SER A 72 0.05 -7.55 5.95
CA SER A 72 -0.46 -8.59 5.05
C SER A 72 0.58 -9.10 4.05
N TRP A 73 1.64 -8.32 3.79
CA TRP A 73 2.75 -8.75 2.94
C TRP A 73 3.88 -9.43 3.73
N LEU A 74 3.87 -9.29 5.06
CA LEU A 74 4.86 -9.94 5.91
C LEU A 74 4.47 -11.41 6.15
N PRO A 75 5.46 -12.31 6.21
CA PRO A 75 5.21 -13.73 6.50
C PRO A 75 4.64 -13.89 7.92
N ASN A 76 3.67 -14.80 8.05
CA ASN A 76 2.96 -15.06 9.31
C ASN A 76 3.97 -15.48 10.41
N PRO A 77 3.93 -14.87 11.62
CA PRO A 77 4.74 -15.28 12.76
C PRO A 77 4.58 -16.75 13.15
N GLU A 78 3.45 -17.39 12.86
CA GLU A 78 3.27 -18.84 13.06
C GLU A 78 4.18 -19.67 12.14
N VAL A 79 4.52 -19.17 10.95
CA VAL A 79 5.48 -19.80 10.04
C VAL A 79 6.90 -19.62 10.60
N ALA A 80 7.22 -18.46 11.17
CA ALA A 80 8.50 -18.23 11.82
C ALA A 80 8.68 -19.12 13.07
N ALA A 81 7.64 -19.29 13.88
CA ALA A 81 7.64 -20.21 15.02
C ALA A 81 7.78 -21.68 14.60
N ARG A 82 7.19 -22.07 13.45
CA ARG A 82 7.36 -23.42 12.88
C ARG A 82 8.75 -23.68 12.29
N ASN A 83 9.54 -22.62 12.09
CA ASN A 83 10.91 -22.71 11.63
C ASN A 83 11.92 -22.88 12.77
N GLU A 84 11.45 -22.93 14.01
CA GLU A 84 12.27 -23.29 15.17
C GLU A 84 12.69 -24.77 15.10
N SER A 85 13.89 -25.06 15.61
CA SER A 85 14.47 -26.41 15.58
C SER A 85 13.54 -27.42 16.23
N ILE A 86 13.13 -28.44 15.47
CA ILE A 86 12.33 -29.55 16.00
C ILE A 86 13.26 -30.49 16.77
N THR A 87 13.16 -30.48 18.11
CA THR A 87 13.84 -31.45 18.97
C THR A 87 13.09 -32.77 18.90
N VAL A 88 13.73 -33.79 18.34
CA VAL A 88 13.20 -35.15 18.25
C VAL A 88 13.98 -36.03 19.22
N ASP A 89 13.29 -36.65 20.18
CA ASP A 89 13.89 -37.63 21.07
C ASP A 89 14.15 -38.96 20.33
N LEU A 90 15.42 -39.37 20.30
CA LEU A 90 15.90 -40.58 19.61
C LEU A 90 16.12 -41.76 20.57
N SER A 91 15.96 -41.56 21.88
CA SER A 91 16.26 -42.55 22.91
C SER A 91 15.48 -43.85 22.75
N ASN A 92 14.22 -43.75 22.31
CA ASN A 92 13.30 -44.88 22.15
C ASN A 92 13.45 -45.63 20.80
N LEU A 93 14.31 -45.16 19.88
CA LEU A 93 14.42 -45.76 18.56
C LEU A 93 15.28 -47.03 18.60
N LYS A 94 14.70 -48.20 18.32
CA LYS A 94 15.46 -49.46 18.25
C LYS A 94 16.30 -49.55 16.97
N PRO A 95 17.46 -50.25 16.98
CA PRO A 95 18.22 -50.51 15.76
C PRO A 95 17.36 -51.20 14.70
N GLY A 96 17.34 -50.66 13.48
CA GLY A 96 16.52 -51.12 12.35
C GLY A 96 15.15 -50.45 12.23
N GLN A 97 14.74 -49.63 13.20
CA GLN A 97 13.44 -48.93 13.16
C GLN A 97 13.56 -47.58 12.44
N LYS A 98 12.50 -47.23 11.68
CA LYS A 98 12.35 -45.96 10.98
C LYS A 98 11.31 -45.09 11.68
N MET A 99 11.61 -43.81 11.86
CA MET A 99 10.68 -42.78 12.31
C MET A 99 10.50 -41.73 11.21
N THR A 100 9.28 -41.23 11.06
CA THR A 100 8.97 -40.12 10.14
C THR A 100 8.61 -38.90 10.95
N VAL A 101 9.33 -37.81 10.75
CA VAL A 101 9.09 -36.52 11.40
C VAL A 101 8.86 -35.47 10.33
N THR A 102 7.90 -34.58 10.53
CA THR A 102 7.62 -33.48 9.61
C THR A 102 8.49 -32.27 9.96
N TRP A 103 9.33 -31.82 9.03
CA TRP A 103 10.11 -30.58 9.16
C TRP A 103 9.74 -29.64 8.00
N HIS A 104 9.30 -28.42 8.32
CA HIS A 104 8.81 -27.43 7.34
C HIS A 104 7.76 -28.00 6.35
N GLY A 105 6.87 -28.89 6.81
CA GLY A 105 5.86 -29.54 5.96
C GLY A 105 6.39 -30.62 5.03
N LYS A 106 7.69 -30.93 5.07
CA LYS A 106 8.30 -32.05 4.36
C LYS A 106 8.53 -33.23 5.31
N PRO A 107 8.22 -34.47 4.89
CA PRO A 107 8.52 -35.65 5.70
C PRO A 107 10.03 -35.93 5.64
N ILE A 108 10.67 -36.06 6.80
CA ILE A 108 12.05 -36.51 6.96
C ILE A 108 12.05 -37.87 7.66
N TRP A 109 12.85 -38.79 7.14
CA TRP A 109 12.99 -40.13 7.70
C TRP A 109 14.27 -40.25 8.50
N ILE A 110 14.12 -40.65 9.76
CA ILE A 110 15.23 -40.91 10.69
C ILE A 110 15.28 -42.43 10.90
N ILE A 111 16.41 -43.05 10.57
CA ILE A 111 16.60 -44.49 10.68
C ILE A 111 17.81 -44.76 11.56
N ARG A 112 17.63 -45.51 12.66
CA ARG A 112 18.77 -45.98 13.47
C ARG A 112 19.34 -47.24 12.82
N ARG A 113 20.42 -47.08 12.07
CA ARG A 113 21.08 -48.18 11.33
C ARG A 113 21.65 -49.23 12.30
N THR A 114 21.62 -50.50 11.88
CA THR A 114 22.29 -51.59 12.60
C THR A 114 23.78 -51.65 12.25
N PRO A 115 24.62 -52.32 13.07
CA PRO A 115 26.04 -52.49 12.78
C PRO A 115 26.32 -53.23 11.46
N SER A 116 25.47 -54.20 11.09
CA SER A 116 25.63 -54.91 9.81
C SER A 116 25.34 -54.02 8.61
N GLN A 117 24.34 -53.12 8.72
CA GLN A 117 24.03 -52.14 7.67
C GLN A 117 25.14 -51.09 7.51
N LEU A 118 25.82 -50.71 8.61
CA LEU A 118 26.98 -49.81 8.55
C LEU A 118 28.19 -50.50 7.91
N ALA A 119 28.43 -51.78 8.23
CA ALA A 119 29.51 -52.56 7.64
C ALA A 119 29.35 -52.73 6.11
N GLN A 120 28.12 -52.88 5.63
CA GLN A 120 27.82 -52.97 4.20
C GLN A 120 28.02 -51.65 3.45
N LEU A 121 27.78 -50.50 4.10
CA LEU A 121 27.99 -49.18 3.48
C LEU A 121 29.47 -48.87 3.24
N HIS A 122 30.37 -49.41 4.06
CA HIS A 122 31.82 -49.21 3.92
C HIS A 122 32.46 -50.05 2.79
N GLN A 123 31.69 -50.96 2.18
CA GLN A 123 32.16 -51.85 1.10
C GLN A 123 31.78 -51.35 -0.32
N LEU A 124 31.09 -50.21 -0.41
CA LEU A 124 30.75 -49.51 -1.64
C LEU A 124 31.75 -48.37 -1.89
#